data_AF-A0A9W9PA22-F1
#
_entry.id   AF-A0A9W9PA22-F1
#
_cell.length_a   1.000
_cell.length_b   1.000
_cell.length_c   1.000
_cell.angle_alpha   90.00
_cell.angle_beta   90.00
_cell.angle_gamma   90.00
#
_symmetry.space_group_name_H-M   'P 1'
#
loop_
_entity.id
_entity.type
_entity.pdbx_description
1 polymer ?
#
loop_
_entity_poly.entity_id
_entity_poly.type
_entity_poly.pdbx_seq_one_letter_code
_entity_poly.pdbx_strand_id
1 'polypeptide(L)'
;MLGLSIIHIPFQAQHRILQTLQRRLEFSAFRFIHRWLPLQSLAVGWTCPEALELHQVFKFVTKYRSKISSEEVLNSIGPLQDMRDSVASIRHAAVHRLPQNRDSLLQMNRAAVKFCLCMDDGPEAERICRLFRFLQRTPPRPSVVPIPTEQTQAQQIQQATPAPHKRRNVRQIGFLDGMTRLIGCVEMDLVAEIVRFLQIELS
;
A
#
# COMPACT_ATOMS: atom_id res chain seq x y z
N MET A 1 22.44 17.78 -14.15
CA MET A 1 21.43 18.02 -13.11
C MET A 1 21.08 16.69 -12.48
N LEU A 2 21.48 16.48 -11.22
CA LEU A 2 21.21 15.24 -10.49
C LEU A 2 19.83 15.36 -9.84
N GLY A 3 18.83 14.68 -10.41
CA GLY A 3 17.49 14.60 -9.85
C GLY A 3 17.46 13.67 -8.64
N LEU A 4 17.66 14.22 -7.45
CA LEU A 4 17.51 13.51 -6.18
C LEU A 4 16.14 13.81 -5.56
N SER A 5 15.24 12.82 -5.54
CA SER A 5 14.72 12.20 -4.30
C SER A 5 13.38 11.51 -4.58
N ILE A 6 13.40 10.21 -4.92
CA ILE A 6 12.20 9.38 -4.75
C ILE A 6 12.32 8.72 -3.38
N ILE A 7 11.51 9.27 -2.49
CA ILE A 7 11.29 8.85 -1.12
C ILE A 7 10.56 7.50 -1.15
N HIS A 8 11.21 6.40 -0.77
CA HIS A 8 10.59 5.07 -0.93
C HIS A 8 10.29 4.41 0.42
N ILE A 9 9.01 4.16 0.68
CA ILE A 9 8.62 3.11 1.65
C ILE A 9 9.08 1.80 1.03
N PRO A 10 9.85 0.93 1.72
CA PRO A 10 10.32 -0.32 1.14
C PRO A 10 9.16 -1.16 0.61
N PHE A 11 9.31 -1.78 -0.56
CA PHE A 11 8.25 -2.51 -1.25
C PHE A 11 7.51 -3.52 -0.36
N GLN A 12 8.25 -4.25 0.48
CA GLN A 12 7.66 -5.19 1.44
C GLN A 12 6.68 -4.51 2.38
N ALA A 13 7.04 -3.33 2.92
CA ALA A 13 6.16 -2.54 3.77
C ALA A 13 4.95 -2.01 2.99
N GLN A 14 5.14 -1.54 1.75
CA GLN A 14 4.03 -1.10 0.89
C GLN A 14 3.00 -2.21 0.70
N HIS A 15 3.48 -3.41 0.34
CA HIS A 15 2.61 -4.56 0.11
C HIS A 15 1.83 -4.94 1.38
N ARG A 16 2.49 -4.93 2.55
CA ARG A 16 1.83 -5.17 3.85
C ARG A 16 0.77 -4.13 4.18
N ILE A 17 1.05 -2.84 3.92
CA ILE A 17 0.08 -1.75 4.08
C ILE A 17 -1.13 -2.01 3.19
N LEU A 18 -0.94 -2.24 1.89
CA LEU A 18 -2.03 -2.44 0.94
C LEU A 18 -2.88 -3.68 1.25
N GLN A 19 -2.25 -4.80 1.62
CA GLN A 19 -2.98 -6.00 2.08
C GLN A 19 -3.78 -5.77 3.35
N THR A 20 -3.28 -4.93 4.25
CA THR A 20 -3.98 -4.59 5.49
C THR A 20 -5.16 -3.69 5.19
N LEU A 21 -4.96 -2.61 4.41
CA LEU A 21 -6.05 -1.74 3.98
C LEU A 21 -7.14 -2.53 3.26
N GLN A 22 -6.79 -3.39 2.30
CA GLN A 22 -7.78 -4.22 1.60
C GLN A 22 -8.64 -5.02 2.58
N ARG A 23 -8.02 -5.79 3.48
CA ARG A 23 -8.74 -6.63 4.46
C ARG A 23 -9.63 -5.82 5.41
N ARG A 24 -9.15 -4.68 5.91
CA ARG A 24 -9.93 -3.84 6.83
C ARG A 24 -11.13 -3.21 6.13
N LEU A 25 -10.96 -2.76 4.89
CA LEU A 25 -12.07 -2.22 4.09
C LEU A 25 -13.12 -3.30 3.76
N GLU A 26 -12.68 -4.51 3.40
CA GLU A 26 -13.56 -5.66 3.18
C GLU A 26 -14.37 -5.98 4.44
N PHE A 27 -13.72 -5.95 5.61
CA PHE A 27 -14.37 -6.18 6.90
C PHE A 27 -15.40 -5.10 7.27
N SER A 28 -15.04 -3.81 7.15
CA SER A 28 -15.98 -2.72 7.41
C SER A 28 -17.19 -2.77 6.48
N ALA A 29 -16.96 -2.99 5.18
CA ALA A 29 -18.04 -3.10 4.21
C ALA A 29 -18.94 -4.31 4.46
N PHE A 30 -18.37 -5.45 4.85
CA PHE A 30 -19.12 -6.64 5.22
C PHE A 30 -20.05 -6.37 6.41
N ARG A 31 -19.54 -5.79 7.49
CA ARG A 31 -20.34 -5.44 8.66
C ARG A 31 -21.47 -4.47 8.31
N PHE A 32 -21.17 -3.46 7.51
CA PHE A 32 -22.16 -2.50 7.04
C PHE A 32 -23.27 -3.19 6.23
N ILE A 33 -22.90 -3.99 5.23
CA ILE A 33 -23.84 -4.67 4.33
C ILE A 33 -24.67 -5.69 5.11
N HIS A 34 -24.09 -6.45 6.03
CA HIS A 34 -24.85 -7.40 6.85
C HIS A 34 -25.82 -6.70 7.81
N ARG A 35 -25.49 -5.50 8.28
CA ARG A 35 -26.37 -4.70 9.13
C ARG A 35 -27.55 -4.13 8.36
N TRP A 36 -27.31 -3.57 7.18
CA TRP A 36 -28.31 -2.78 6.46
C TRP A 36 -28.99 -3.51 5.29
N LEU A 37 -28.34 -4.51 4.73
CA LEU A 37 -28.76 -5.25 3.53
C LEU A 37 -28.60 -6.79 3.69
N PRO A 38 -29.00 -7.39 4.83
CA PRO A 38 -28.72 -8.79 5.14
C PRO A 38 -29.27 -9.76 4.07
N LEU A 39 -30.53 -9.57 3.68
CA LEU A 39 -31.19 -10.45 2.69
C LEU A 39 -30.51 -10.37 1.32
N GLN A 40 -30.09 -9.18 0.90
CA GLN A 40 -29.41 -8.97 -0.37
C GLN A 40 -28.00 -9.56 -0.35
N SER A 41 -27.30 -9.44 0.78
CA SER A 41 -25.96 -9.99 0.96
C SER A 41 -25.95 -11.52 0.91
N LEU A 42 -26.98 -12.15 1.51
CA LEU A 42 -27.17 -13.58 1.48
C LEU A 42 -27.49 -14.08 0.06
N ALA A 43 -28.32 -13.34 -0.68
CA ALA A 43 -28.69 -13.70 -2.05
C ALA A 43 -27.51 -13.70 -3.03
N VAL A 44 -26.45 -12.93 -2.75
CA VAL A 44 -25.21 -12.91 -3.55
C VAL A 44 -24.10 -13.80 -2.96
N GLY A 45 -24.39 -14.52 -1.87
CA GLY A 45 -23.46 -15.48 -1.26
C GLY A 45 -22.29 -14.84 -0.50
N TRP A 46 -22.41 -13.60 -0.02
CA TRP A 46 -21.36 -12.97 0.79
C TRP A 46 -21.41 -13.47 2.23
N THR A 47 -20.77 -14.61 2.46
CA THR A 47 -20.70 -15.29 3.77
C THR A 47 -19.55 -14.83 4.65
N CYS A 48 -18.51 -14.20 4.07
CA CYS A 48 -17.38 -13.64 4.80
C CYS A 48 -16.87 -12.34 4.14
N PRO A 49 -16.07 -11.53 4.86
CA PRO A 49 -15.47 -10.32 4.30
C PRO A 49 -14.66 -10.54 3.02
N GLU A 50 -13.91 -11.63 2.93
CA GLU A 50 -13.05 -11.93 1.79
C GLU A 50 -13.85 -12.28 0.52
N ALA A 51 -15.08 -12.80 0.68
CA ALA A 51 -16.00 -13.04 -0.42
C ALA A 51 -16.58 -11.73 -0.99
N LEU A 52 -16.54 -10.66 -0.19
CA LEU A 52 -17.01 -9.34 -0.54
C LEU A 52 -15.91 -8.61 -1.31
N GLU A 53 -15.95 -8.76 -2.62
CA GLU A 53 -15.04 -8.05 -3.51
C GLU A 53 -15.25 -6.53 -3.43
N LEU A 54 -14.27 -5.75 -2.94
CA LEU A 54 -14.41 -4.29 -2.74
C LEU A 54 -15.01 -3.53 -3.92
N HIS A 55 -14.64 -3.87 -5.16
CA HIS A 55 -15.15 -3.19 -6.35
C HIS A 55 -16.66 -3.46 -6.57
N GLN A 56 -17.19 -4.57 -6.07
CA GLN A 56 -18.61 -4.91 -6.14
C GLN A 56 -19.44 -4.19 -5.07
N VAL A 57 -18.84 -3.82 -3.93
CA VAL A 57 -19.51 -3.07 -2.85
C VAL A 57 -20.14 -1.78 -3.38
N PHE A 58 -19.40 -1.01 -4.18
CA PHE A 58 -19.89 0.25 -4.74
C PHE A 58 -21.14 0.06 -5.61
N LYS A 59 -21.18 -0.99 -6.43
CA LYS A 59 -22.34 -1.32 -7.27
C LYS A 59 -23.50 -1.82 -6.41
N PHE A 60 -23.20 -2.66 -5.43
CA PHE A 60 -24.17 -3.28 -4.54
C PHE A 60 -24.90 -2.26 -3.67
N VAL A 61 -24.15 -1.39 -2.98
CA VAL A 61 -24.72 -0.34 -2.11
C VAL A 61 -25.57 0.63 -2.92
N THR A 62 -25.13 1.02 -4.13
CA THR A 62 -25.94 1.87 -5.02
C THR A 62 -27.22 1.17 -5.46
N LYS A 63 -27.14 -0.10 -5.88
CA LYS A 63 -28.30 -0.89 -6.33
C LYS A 63 -29.37 -1.02 -5.25
N TYR A 64 -28.95 -1.23 -4.00
CA TYR A 64 -29.87 -1.48 -2.89
C TYR A 64 -30.03 -0.28 -1.95
N ARG A 65 -29.61 0.92 -2.37
CA ARG A 65 -29.70 2.15 -1.60
C ARG A 65 -31.11 2.40 -1.05
N SER A 66 -32.15 2.17 -1.86
CA SER A 66 -33.55 2.35 -1.46
C SER A 66 -34.06 1.35 -0.41
N LYS A 67 -33.28 0.32 -0.06
CA LYS A 67 -33.59 -0.65 0.99
C LYS A 67 -33.01 -0.25 2.35
N ILE A 68 -32.14 0.76 2.40
CA ILE A 68 -31.60 1.30 3.64
C ILE A 68 -32.63 2.30 4.21
N SER A 69 -33.12 2.02 5.42
CA SER A 69 -34.18 2.81 6.05
C SER A 69 -33.69 4.05 6.81
N SER A 70 -32.40 4.17 7.08
CA SER A 70 -31.81 5.29 7.83
C SER A 70 -31.32 6.40 6.89
N GLU A 71 -31.91 7.60 7.02
CA GLU A 71 -31.49 8.78 6.25
C GLU A 71 -30.07 9.23 6.60
N GLU A 72 -29.67 9.16 7.87
CA GLU A 72 -28.31 9.46 8.32
C GLU A 72 -27.28 8.57 7.60
N VAL A 73 -27.59 7.27 7.49
CA VAL A 73 -26.73 6.32 6.78
C VAL A 73 -26.70 6.62 5.29
N LEU A 74 -27.85 6.91 4.68
CA LEU A 74 -27.93 7.31 3.28
C LEU A 74 -27.07 8.54 2.98
N ASN A 75 -27.07 9.53 3.87
CA ASN A 75 -26.22 10.71 3.76
C ASN A 75 -24.73 10.34 3.88
N SER A 76 -24.38 9.45 4.82
CA SER A 76 -23.01 8.96 4.99
C SER A 76 -22.46 8.24 3.76
N ILE A 77 -23.27 7.40 3.09
CA ILE A 77 -22.85 6.69 1.87
C ILE A 77 -22.97 7.53 0.59
N GLY A 78 -23.41 8.78 0.66
CA GLY A 78 -23.51 9.68 -0.50
C GLY A 78 -22.19 9.83 -1.27
N PRO A 79 -21.06 10.14 -0.59
CA PRO A 79 -19.74 10.28 -1.23
C PRO A 79 -19.09 8.96 -1.69
N LEU A 80 -19.74 7.80 -1.48
CA LEU A 80 -19.11 6.49 -1.67
C LEU A 80 -18.57 6.29 -3.09
N GLN A 81 -19.23 6.83 -4.12
CA GLN A 81 -18.77 6.66 -5.50
C GLN A 81 -17.49 7.45 -5.81
N ASP A 82 -17.22 8.56 -5.10
CA ASP A 82 -16.08 9.44 -5.36
C ASP A 82 -14.73 8.76 -5.07
N MET A 83 -14.74 7.76 -4.20
CA MET A 83 -13.55 7.01 -3.79
C MET A 83 -13.42 5.64 -4.45
N ARG A 84 -14.37 5.26 -5.34
CA ARG A 84 -14.41 3.94 -5.99
C ARG A 84 -13.08 3.58 -6.64
N ASP A 85 -12.54 4.49 -7.45
CA ASP A 85 -11.35 4.20 -8.24
C ASP A 85 -10.11 4.10 -7.34
N SER A 86 -9.99 4.96 -6.32
CA SER A 86 -8.89 4.89 -5.35
C SER A 86 -8.93 3.61 -4.52
N VAL A 87 -10.11 3.17 -4.08
CA VAL A 87 -10.28 1.90 -3.34
C VAL A 87 -10.02 0.70 -4.26
N ALA A 88 -10.44 0.75 -5.52
CA ALA A 88 -10.11 -0.27 -6.51
C ALA A 88 -8.59 -0.35 -6.74
N SER A 89 -7.89 0.79 -6.77
CA SER A 89 -6.43 0.83 -6.87
C SER A 89 -5.72 0.18 -5.67
N ILE A 90 -6.27 0.25 -4.45
CA ILE A 90 -5.72 -0.46 -3.27
C ILE A 90 -5.69 -1.96 -3.54
N ARG A 91 -6.82 -2.54 -3.95
CA ARG A 91 -6.92 -3.97 -4.27
C ARG A 91 -6.00 -4.34 -5.43
N HIS A 92 -6.05 -3.58 -6.51
CA HIS A 92 -5.24 -3.86 -7.70
C HIS A 92 -3.74 -3.87 -7.35
N ALA A 93 -3.26 -2.87 -6.61
CA ALA A 93 -1.88 -2.80 -6.17
C ALA A 93 -1.50 -3.91 -5.16
N ALA A 94 -2.41 -4.28 -4.25
CA ALA A 94 -2.19 -5.39 -3.31
C ALA A 94 -2.06 -6.74 -4.04
N VAL A 95 -3.02 -7.06 -4.91
CA VAL A 95 -3.11 -8.36 -5.60
C VAL A 95 -1.99 -8.53 -6.61
N HIS A 96 -1.73 -7.52 -7.44
CA HIS A 96 -0.68 -7.57 -8.46
C HIS A 96 0.69 -7.10 -7.95
N ARG A 97 0.80 -6.82 -6.65
CA ARG A 97 2.04 -6.43 -5.98
C ARG A 97 2.73 -5.27 -6.68
N LEU A 98 1.97 -4.23 -7.02
CA LEU A 98 2.47 -3.08 -7.77
C LEU A 98 3.17 -2.09 -6.84
N PRO A 99 4.44 -1.73 -7.11
CA PRO A 99 5.13 -0.68 -6.37
C PRO A 99 4.36 0.64 -6.43
N GLN A 100 4.26 1.31 -5.30
CA GLN A 100 3.65 2.62 -5.16
C GLN A 100 4.69 3.65 -4.76
N ASN A 101 4.48 4.89 -5.16
CA ASN A 101 5.17 6.01 -4.55
C ASN A 101 4.44 6.43 -3.25
N ARG A 102 5.11 7.27 -2.46
CA ARG A 102 4.58 7.74 -1.17
C ARG A 102 3.24 8.46 -1.32
N ASP A 103 3.11 9.32 -2.32
CA ASP A 103 1.90 10.12 -2.52
C ASP A 103 0.70 9.25 -2.87
N SER A 104 0.89 8.25 -3.72
CA SER A 104 -0.12 7.23 -4.05
C SER A 104 -0.57 6.48 -2.81
N LEU A 105 0.37 6.01 -1.96
CA LEU A 105 0.02 5.35 -0.70
C LEU A 105 -0.76 6.25 0.25
N LEU A 106 -0.38 7.52 0.37
CA LEU A 106 -1.10 8.49 1.19
C LEU A 106 -2.51 8.78 0.65
N GLN A 107 -2.67 8.88 -0.68
CA GLN A 107 -3.96 9.06 -1.33
C GLN A 107 -4.88 7.84 -1.13
N MET A 108 -4.35 6.64 -1.36
CA MET A 108 -5.05 5.39 -1.09
C MET A 108 -5.49 5.29 0.38
N ASN A 109 -4.62 5.64 1.31
CA ASN A 109 -4.92 5.60 2.73
C ASN A 109 -6.03 6.62 3.12
N ARG A 110 -6.00 7.83 2.57
CA ARG A 110 -7.10 8.81 2.73
C ARG A 110 -8.42 8.30 2.19
N ALA A 111 -8.42 7.64 1.02
CA ALA A 111 -9.61 7.03 0.46
C ALA A 111 -10.15 5.91 1.38
N ALA A 112 -9.26 5.10 1.96
CA ALA A 112 -9.63 4.07 2.93
C ALA A 112 -10.29 4.65 4.19
N VAL A 113 -9.76 5.74 4.76
CA VAL A 113 -10.40 6.45 5.90
C VAL A 113 -11.81 6.90 5.53
N LYS A 114 -11.96 7.60 4.39
CA LYS A 114 -13.28 8.08 3.93
C LYS A 114 -14.26 6.94 3.71
N PHE A 115 -13.79 5.82 3.17
CA PHE A 115 -14.60 4.64 2.94
C PHE A 115 -15.13 4.06 4.25
N CYS A 116 -14.28 3.90 5.28
CA CYS A 116 -14.73 3.43 6.59
C CYS A 116 -15.76 4.38 7.22
N LEU A 117 -15.61 5.70 7.05
CA LEU A 117 -16.62 6.66 7.51
C LEU A 117 -17.96 6.48 6.78
N CYS A 118 -17.95 6.29 5.45
CA CYS A 118 -19.15 5.97 4.69
C CYS A 118 -19.81 4.66 5.15
N MET A 119 -19.01 3.68 5.58
CA MET A 119 -19.48 2.39 6.11
C MET A 119 -19.86 2.44 7.60
N ASP A 120 -19.97 3.63 8.20
CA ASP A 120 -20.28 3.82 9.62
C ASP A 120 -19.31 3.06 10.56
N ASP A 121 -18.03 2.97 10.17
CA ASP A 121 -16.96 2.31 10.93
C ASP A 121 -15.91 3.32 11.40
N GLY A 122 -16.35 4.22 12.27
CA GLY A 122 -15.50 5.26 12.88
C GLY A 122 -14.26 4.72 13.60
N PRO A 123 -14.35 3.65 14.43
CA PRO A 123 -13.19 3.04 15.06
C PRO A 123 -12.13 2.57 14.05
N GLU A 124 -12.57 1.99 12.93
CA GLU A 124 -11.66 1.57 11.87
C GLU A 124 -11.05 2.73 11.10
N ALA A 125 -11.88 3.73 10.76
CA ALA A 125 -11.42 4.96 10.14
C ALA A 125 -10.30 5.63 10.97
N GLU A 126 -10.43 5.64 12.30
CA GLU A 126 -9.46 6.23 13.20
C GLU A 126 -8.15 5.41 13.27
N ARG A 127 -8.20 4.07 13.26
CA ARG A 127 -6.99 3.23 13.14
C ARG A 127 -6.24 3.48 11.82
N ILE A 128 -6.96 3.52 10.71
CA ILE A 128 -6.39 3.83 9.39
C ILE A 128 -5.84 5.27 9.37
N CYS A 129 -6.52 6.23 10.02
CA CYS A 129 -6.04 7.60 10.17
C CYS A 129 -4.73 7.68 10.98
N ARG A 130 -4.54 6.83 12.00
CA ARG A 130 -3.24 6.71 12.69
C ARG A 130 -2.16 6.18 11.75
N LEU A 131 -2.45 5.20 10.88
CA LEU A 131 -1.53 4.75 9.85
C LEU A 131 -1.16 5.89 8.89
N PHE A 132 -2.14 6.65 8.40
CA PHE A 132 -1.89 7.83 7.57
C PHE A 132 -0.92 8.81 8.22
N ARG A 133 -1.20 9.17 9.48
CA ARG A 133 -0.38 10.05 10.31
C ARG A 133 1.04 9.51 10.53
N PHE A 134 1.18 8.19 10.71
CA PHE A 134 2.48 7.52 10.82
C PHE A 134 3.26 7.63 9.50
N LEU A 135 2.63 7.30 8.37
CA LEU A 135 3.25 7.38 7.04
C LEU A 135 3.61 8.81 6.64
N GLN A 136 2.86 9.82 7.09
CA GLN A 136 3.20 11.23 6.88
C GLN A 136 4.42 11.68 7.69
N ARG A 137 4.55 11.22 8.94
CA ARG A 137 5.68 11.59 9.81
C ARG A 137 6.95 10.81 9.52
N THR A 138 6.84 9.66 8.86
CA THR A 138 7.99 8.87 8.45
C THR A 138 8.88 9.74 7.54
N PRO A 139 10.11 10.12 7.97
CA PRO A 139 10.95 10.98 7.18
C PRO A 139 11.34 10.28 5.88
N PRO A 140 11.55 11.02 4.79
CA PRO A 140 12.14 10.44 3.61
C PRO A 140 13.53 9.88 3.92
N ARG A 141 13.66 8.56 3.94
CA ARG A 141 14.98 7.93 4.04
C ARG A 141 15.52 7.71 2.63
N PRO A 142 16.80 8.04 2.36
CA PRO A 142 17.37 7.85 1.03
C PRO A 142 17.46 6.35 0.72
N SER A 143 16.67 5.90 -0.25
CA SER A 143 16.80 4.57 -0.86
C SER A 143 17.56 4.72 -2.18
N VAL A 144 18.73 4.07 -2.29
CA VAL A 144 19.44 3.94 -3.57
C VAL A 144 19.00 2.62 -4.19
N VAL A 145 17.99 2.68 -5.07
CA VAL A 145 17.65 1.53 -5.92
C VAL A 145 18.64 1.50 -7.07
N PRO A 146 19.40 0.41 -7.30
CA PRO A 146 20.18 0.27 -8.52
C PRO A 146 19.22 0.22 -9.71
N ILE A 147 19.27 1.25 -10.56
CA ILE A 147 18.60 1.20 -11.87
C ILE A 147 19.33 0.13 -12.68
N PRO A 148 18.64 -0.92 -13.18
CA PRO A 148 19.24 -1.82 -14.15
C PRO A 148 19.44 -1.04 -15.45
N THR A 149 20.64 -0.55 -15.71
CA THR A 149 20.99 0.00 -17.01
C THR A 149 21.20 -1.18 -17.96
N GLU A 150 20.20 -1.49 -18.77
CA GLU A 150 20.20 -2.57 -19.77
C GLU A 150 21.20 -2.39 -20.94
N GLN A 151 22.27 -1.60 -20.81
CA GLN A 151 23.09 -1.22 -21.99
C GLN A 151 24.60 -1.29 -21.82
N THR A 152 25.15 -2.17 -20.97
CA THR A 152 26.60 -2.40 -21.01
C THR A 152 26.98 -3.87 -20.77
N GLN A 153 26.48 -4.78 -21.61
CA GLN A 153 27.03 -6.14 -21.70
C GLN A 153 27.32 -6.62 -23.12
N ALA A 154 27.07 -5.81 -24.16
CA ALA A 154 27.41 -6.17 -25.55
C ALA A 154 28.48 -5.24 -26.10
N GLN A 155 29.74 -5.39 -25.65
CA GLN A 155 30.98 -5.03 -26.38
C GLN A 155 32.17 -5.07 -25.41
N GLN A 156 32.54 -6.26 -24.93
CA GLN A 156 33.89 -6.49 -24.37
C GLN A 156 34.20 -8.00 -24.30
N ILE A 157 34.02 -8.69 -25.43
CA ILE A 157 34.70 -9.97 -25.68
C ILE A 157 35.32 -9.85 -27.07
N GLN A 158 36.51 -9.26 -27.13
CA GLN A 158 37.59 -9.54 -28.10
C GLN A 158 38.68 -8.49 -27.91
N GLN A 159 39.70 -8.86 -27.13
CA GLN A 159 41.13 -8.71 -27.41
C GLN A 159 41.90 -8.77 -26.09
N ALA A 160 42.58 -9.89 -25.91
CA ALA A 160 43.49 -10.16 -24.81
C ALA A 160 44.93 -9.86 -25.26
N THR A 161 45.66 -9.09 -24.45
CA THR A 161 47.12 -9.11 -24.35
C THR A 161 47.53 -8.66 -22.92
N PRO A 162 48.69 -9.10 -22.38
CA PRO A 162 48.88 -9.15 -20.93
C PRO A 162 49.76 -8.02 -20.32
N ALA A 163 49.41 -7.69 -19.06
CA ALA A 163 50.20 -7.06 -17.97
C ALA A 163 50.53 -5.54 -18.06
N PRO A 164 50.85 -4.83 -16.93
CA PRO A 164 50.93 -5.25 -15.53
C PRO A 164 50.06 -4.42 -14.53
N HIS A 165 49.90 -4.99 -13.34
CA HIS A 165 49.51 -4.40 -12.04
C HIS A 165 48.77 -3.03 -11.99
N LYS A 166 47.47 -3.08 -11.66
CA LYS A 166 46.81 -2.04 -10.86
C LYS A 166 46.34 -2.64 -9.54
N ARG A 167 46.96 -2.20 -8.44
CA ARG A 167 46.47 -2.39 -7.07
C ARG A 167 44.99 -1.96 -7.02
N ARG A 168 44.09 -2.94 -6.91
CA ARG A 168 42.67 -2.68 -6.67
C ARG A 168 42.57 -2.02 -5.30
N ASN A 169 42.03 -0.81 -5.26
CA ASN A 169 41.95 0.02 -4.08
C ASN A 169 40.95 -0.61 -3.09
N VAL A 170 41.42 -1.50 -2.22
CA VAL A 170 40.64 -2.28 -1.24
C VAL A 170 39.78 -1.37 -0.34
N ARG A 171 40.18 -0.11 -0.16
CA ARG A 171 39.45 0.90 0.63
C ARG A 171 38.12 1.34 -0.01
N GLN A 172 38.01 1.38 -1.34
CA GLN A 172 36.76 1.76 -2.01
C GLN A 172 35.72 0.63 -1.98
N ILE A 173 36.16 -0.63 -2.05
CA ILE A 173 35.28 -1.81 -1.99
C ILE A 173 34.65 -1.94 -0.60
N GLY A 174 35.43 -1.74 0.47
CA GLY A 174 34.92 -1.77 1.84
C GLY A 174 33.94 -0.63 2.17
N PHE A 175 34.11 0.54 1.55
CA PHE A 175 33.21 1.67 1.74
C PHE A 175 31.84 1.46 1.07
N LEU A 176 31.83 0.97 -0.18
CA LEU A 176 30.60 0.62 -0.90
C LEU A 176 29.83 -0.51 -0.20
N ASP A 177 30.52 -1.56 0.22
CA ASP A 177 29.93 -2.69 0.96
C ASP A 177 29.40 -2.26 2.34
N GLY A 178 30.10 -1.35 3.03
CA GLY A 178 29.62 -0.72 4.27
C GLY A 178 28.37 0.13 4.08
N MET A 179 28.30 0.91 3.00
CA MET A 179 27.11 1.70 2.65
C MET A 179 25.91 0.82 2.30
N THR A 180 26.11 -0.25 1.50
CA THR A 180 25.05 -1.20 1.16
C THR A 180 24.50 -1.89 2.40
N ARG A 181 25.37 -2.31 3.33
CA ARG A 181 24.94 -2.87 4.63
C ARG A 181 24.15 -1.87 5.48
N LEU A 182 24.63 -0.62 5.58
CA LEU A 182 23.94 0.41 6.36
C LEU A 182 22.55 0.73 5.79
N ILE A 183 22.43 0.83 4.47
CA ILE A 183 21.15 1.04 3.78
C ILE A 183 20.20 -0.15 4.04
N GLY A 184 20.69 -1.38 3.90
CA GLY A 184 19.90 -2.58 4.18
C GLY A 184 19.39 -2.66 5.63
N CYS A 185 20.23 -2.31 6.61
CA CYS A 185 19.79 -2.23 8.01
C CYS A 185 18.67 -1.20 8.22
N VAL A 186 18.82 -0.01 7.64
CA VAL A 186 17.83 1.08 7.77
C VAL A 186 16.49 0.75 7.10
N GLU A 187 16.50 0.02 5.97
CA GLU A 187 15.29 -0.46 5.31
C GLU A 187 14.60 -1.56 6.14
N MET A 188 15.36 -2.52 6.67
CA MET A 188 14.83 -3.58 7.53
C MET A 188 14.20 -3.03 8.81
N ASP A 189 14.80 -1.99 9.40
CA ASP A 189 14.25 -1.32 10.58
C ASP A 189 12.90 -0.64 10.29
N LEU A 190 12.78 0.03 9.13
CA LEU A 190 11.53 0.68 8.72
C LEU A 190 10.43 -0.33 8.38
N VAL A 191 10.79 -1.45 7.73
CA VAL A 191 9.85 -2.55 7.48
C VAL A 191 9.36 -3.12 8.81
N ALA A 192 10.26 -3.37 9.77
CA ALA A 192 9.89 -3.89 11.07
C ALA A 192 9.01 -2.90 11.86
N GLU A 193 9.29 -1.60 11.80
CA GLU A 193 8.47 -0.56 12.42
C GLU A 193 7.06 -0.51 11.85
N ILE A 194 6.93 -0.51 10.51
CA ILE A 194 5.62 -0.55 9.84
C ILE A 194 4.88 -1.83 10.18
N VAL A 195 5.53 -3.00 10.11
CA VAL A 195 4.88 -4.28 10.41
C VAL A 195 4.41 -4.32 11.86
N ARG A 196 5.22 -3.85 12.82
CA ARG A 196 4.81 -3.73 14.23
C ARG A 196 3.62 -2.79 14.41
N PHE A 197 3.63 -1.64 13.74
CA PHE A 197 2.50 -0.72 13.77
C PHE A 197 1.22 -1.38 13.26
N LEU A 198 1.27 -2.03 12.09
CA LEU A 198 0.13 -2.75 11.52
C LEU A 198 -0.36 -3.86 12.46
N GLN A 199 0.55 -4.53 13.17
CA GLN A 199 0.19 -5.57 14.14
C GLN A 199 -0.54 -5.02 15.36
N ILE A 200 -0.09 -3.90 15.91
CA ILE A 200 -0.68 -3.30 17.11
C ILE A 200 -2.02 -2.63 16.81
N GLU A 201 -2.09 -1.92 15.68
CA GLU A 201 -3.17 -0.98 15.41
C GLU A 201 -4.26 -1.56 14.48
N LEU A 202 -3.92 -2.55 13.64
CA LEU A 202 -4.77 -3.01 12.54
C LEU A 202 -4.87 -4.55 12.43
N SER A 203 -4.44 -5.30 13.44
CA SER A 203 -4.69 -6.76 13.52
C SER A 203 -6.11 -7.12 13.93
#